data_AF-A0A7S1SGC5-F1
#
_entry.id   AF-A0A7S1SGC5-F1
#
_cell.length_a   1.000
_cell.length_b   1.000
_cell.length_c   1.000
_cell.angle_alpha   90.00
_cell.angle_beta   90.00
_cell.angle_gamma   90.00
#
_symmetry.space_group_name_H-M   'P 1'
#
loop_
_entity.id
_entity.type
_entity.pdbx_description
1 polymer ?
#
loop_
_entity_poly.entity_id
_entity_poly.type
_entity_poly.pdbx_seq_one_letter_code
_entity_poly.pdbx_strand_id
1 'polypeptide(L)'
;AVRAALDYVRTPYVIVMQHDRPFTRNADVPRVLAAMEANPSRYKYVGMPTSTTFGHQYHVLSKYRIRVERVKADERGLQFVPLIQWYDSTHMAETDYYRRFVFGPRRLVVRGGFIEDKFGQAMLADIRERGVSTAHPEYGTFIA
;
A
#
# COMPACT_ATOMS: atom_id res chain seq x y z
N ALA A 1 8.35 -10.62 11.61
CA ALA A 1 7.10 -11.40 11.56
C ALA A 1 6.63 -11.60 10.12
N VAL A 2 6.20 -10.55 9.41
CA VAL A 2 5.62 -10.63 8.05
C VAL A 2 6.47 -11.47 7.07
N ARG A 3 7.77 -11.18 6.94
CA ARG A 3 8.66 -11.93 6.04
C ARG A 3 8.63 -13.45 6.26
N ALA A 4 8.68 -13.90 7.50
CA ALA A 4 8.67 -15.32 7.83
C ALA A 4 7.28 -15.95 7.61
N ALA A 5 6.20 -15.19 7.86
CA ALA A 5 4.84 -15.65 7.62
C ALA A 5 4.56 -15.89 6.12
N LEU A 6 5.17 -15.08 5.23
CA LEU A 6 5.03 -15.21 3.78
C LEU A 6 5.52 -16.55 3.22
N ASP A 7 6.37 -17.28 3.94
CA ASP A 7 6.82 -18.63 3.55
C ASP A 7 5.66 -19.65 3.62
N TYR A 8 4.63 -19.36 4.41
CA TYR A 8 3.44 -20.20 4.56
C TYR A 8 2.26 -19.77 3.69
N VAL A 9 2.31 -18.57 3.09
CA VAL A 9 1.24 -18.03 2.25
C VAL A 9 1.30 -18.65 0.85
N ARG A 10 0.22 -19.32 0.44
CA ARG A 10 0.11 -19.99 -0.87
C ARG A 10 -0.82 -19.28 -1.84
N THR A 11 -1.56 -18.27 -1.38
CA THR A 11 -2.50 -17.50 -2.19
C THR A 11 -1.80 -16.36 -2.93
N PRO A 12 -2.31 -15.92 -4.10
CA PRO A 12 -1.73 -14.80 -4.84
C PRO A 12 -1.76 -13.47 -4.09
N TYR A 13 -2.74 -13.31 -3.20
CA TYR A 13 -2.91 -12.15 -2.34
C TYR A 13 -2.89 -12.55 -0.86
N VAL A 14 -2.50 -11.59 -0.02
CA VAL A 14 -2.48 -11.69 1.44
C VAL A 14 -3.12 -10.46 2.06
N ILE A 15 -3.78 -10.65 3.21
CA ILE A 15 -4.16 -9.55 4.09
C ILE A 15 -3.19 -9.55 5.26
N VAL A 16 -2.48 -8.45 5.44
CA VAL A 16 -1.63 -8.23 6.61
C VAL A 16 -2.43 -7.40 7.59
N MET A 17 -2.62 -7.92 8.80
CA MET A 17 -3.38 -7.27 9.87
C MET A 17 -2.49 -7.03 11.07
N GLN A 18 -2.59 -5.84 11.68
CA GLN A 18 -1.96 -5.58 12.97
C GLN A 18 -2.75 -6.28 14.07
N HIS A 19 -2.05 -6.83 15.07
CA HIS A 19 -2.68 -7.63 16.13
C HIS A 19 -3.63 -6.81 17.02
N ASP A 20 -3.45 -5.49 17.08
CA ASP A 20 -4.17 -4.55 17.95
C ASP A 20 -5.17 -3.67 17.18
N ARG A 21 -5.27 -3.83 15.85
CA ARG A 21 -6.17 -3.04 15.00
C ARG A 21 -7.12 -3.92 14.19
N PRO A 22 -8.14 -4.52 14.84
CA PRO A 22 -9.19 -5.22 14.13
C PRO A 22 -10.02 -4.25 13.28
N PHE A 23 -10.73 -4.78 12.29
CA PHE A 23 -11.72 -4.02 11.54
C PHE A 23 -12.84 -3.56 12.49
N THR A 24 -12.97 -2.24 12.66
CA THR A 24 -14.07 -1.62 13.43
C THR A 24 -15.19 -1.11 12.54
N ARG A 25 -15.00 -1.18 11.21
CA ARG A 25 -15.97 -0.83 10.17
C ARG A 25 -15.94 -1.90 9.09
N ASN A 26 -17.06 -2.09 8.40
CA ASN A 26 -17.12 -2.99 7.25
C ASN A 26 -16.16 -2.51 6.17
N ALA A 27 -15.24 -3.38 5.76
CA ALA A 27 -14.40 -3.21 4.60
C ALA A 27 -14.88 -4.19 3.52
N ASP A 28 -15.15 -3.69 2.32
CA ASP A 28 -15.56 -4.51 1.18
C ASP A 28 -14.33 -5.19 0.54
N VAL A 29 -13.73 -6.11 1.31
CA VAL A 29 -12.53 -6.87 0.94
C VAL A 29 -12.71 -7.60 -0.41
N PRO A 30 -13.84 -8.29 -0.70
CA PRO A 30 -14.03 -8.95 -1.99
C PRO A 30 -13.96 -7.97 -3.17
N ARG A 31 -14.54 -6.77 -3.02
CA ARG A 31 -14.52 -5.76 -4.08
C ARG A 31 -13.15 -5.13 -4.29
N VAL A 32 -12.41 -4.88 -3.20
CA VAL A 32 -11.02 -4.42 -3.28
C VAL A 32 -10.15 -5.46 -3.98
N LEU A 33 -10.28 -6.73 -3.60
CA LEU A 33 -9.57 -7.84 -4.23
C LEU A 33 -9.88 -7.93 -5.72
N ALA A 34 -11.16 -7.88 -6.10
CA ALA A 34 -11.57 -7.92 -7.51
C ALA A 34 -10.97 -6.75 -8.32
N ALA A 35 -10.87 -5.55 -7.74
CA ALA A 35 -10.23 -4.41 -8.40
C ALA A 35 -8.71 -4.63 -8.58
N MET A 36 -8.05 -5.23 -7.57
CA MET A 36 -6.63 -5.61 -7.66
C MET A 36 -6.39 -6.69 -8.71
N GLU A 37 -7.23 -7.72 -8.77
CA GLU A 37 -7.18 -8.81 -9.75
C GLU A 37 -7.44 -8.33 -11.18
N ALA A 38 -8.31 -7.34 -11.35
CA ALA A 38 -8.57 -6.73 -12.65
C ALA A 38 -7.41 -5.86 -13.16
N ASN A 39 -6.55 -5.36 -12.25
CA ASN A 39 -5.45 -4.46 -12.60
C ASN A 39 -4.16 -4.81 -11.82
N PRO A 40 -3.62 -6.03 -11.96
CA PRO A 40 -2.57 -6.53 -11.08
C PRO A 40 -1.24 -5.80 -11.30
N SER A 41 -1.00 -5.21 -12.49
CA SER A 41 0.18 -4.38 -12.74
C SER A 41 0.15 -3.04 -12.00
N ARG A 42 -1.04 -2.55 -11.63
CA ARG A 42 -1.24 -1.24 -11.03
C ARG A 42 -1.43 -1.31 -9.52
N TYR A 43 -2.25 -2.24 -9.03
CA TYR A 43 -2.61 -2.33 -7.61
C TYR A 43 -1.88 -3.48 -6.94
N LYS A 44 -0.70 -3.18 -6.40
CA LYS A 44 0.16 -4.13 -5.69
C LYS A 44 -0.18 -4.22 -4.21
N TYR A 45 -0.65 -3.11 -3.65
CA TYR A 45 -0.97 -2.93 -2.26
C TYR A 45 -2.16 -1.97 -2.14
N VAL A 46 -3.15 -2.33 -1.32
CA VAL A 46 -4.28 -1.47 -0.98
C VAL A 46 -4.50 -1.49 0.53
N GLY A 47 -4.19 -0.36 1.17
CA GLY A 47 -4.45 -0.10 2.58
C GLY A 47 -5.94 0.03 2.86
N MET A 48 -6.35 -0.47 4.03
CA MET A 48 -7.70 -0.27 4.53
C MET A 48 -7.76 1.08 5.28
N PRO A 49 -8.81 1.89 5.06
CA PRO A 49 -8.89 3.22 5.65
C PRO A 49 -8.98 3.14 7.18
N THR A 50 -8.17 3.95 7.84
CA THR A 50 -8.24 4.24 9.27
C THR A 50 -8.71 5.67 9.48
N SER A 51 -8.96 6.08 10.73
CA SER A 51 -9.31 7.47 11.04
C SER A 51 -8.22 8.47 10.63
N THR A 52 -6.94 8.06 10.63
CA THR A 52 -5.81 8.94 10.32
C THR A 52 -5.51 9.04 8.83
N THR A 53 -5.96 8.07 8.03
CA THR A 53 -5.81 8.10 6.57
C THR A 53 -7.02 8.73 5.89
N PHE A 54 -8.09 9.01 6.64
CA PHE A 54 -9.20 9.81 6.16
C PHE A 54 -8.70 11.20 5.77
N GLY A 55 -8.83 11.55 4.49
CA GLY A 55 -8.28 12.80 3.98
C GLY A 55 -6.77 12.77 3.70
N HIS A 56 -6.18 11.59 3.45
CA HIS A 56 -4.75 11.43 3.10
C HIS A 56 -4.27 12.47 2.07
N GLN A 57 -5.04 12.72 1.01
CA GLN A 57 -4.72 13.74 -0.01
C GLN A 57 -4.48 15.15 0.57
N TYR A 58 -5.25 15.55 1.59
CA TYR A 58 -5.12 16.86 2.22
C TYR A 58 -3.91 16.89 3.15
N HIS A 59 -3.68 15.80 3.90
CA HIS A 59 -2.49 15.66 4.73
C HIS A 59 -1.21 15.73 3.90
N VAL A 60 -1.18 14.98 2.79
CA VAL A 60 -0.03 14.93 1.88
C VAL A 60 0.25 16.29 1.23
N LEU A 61 -0.79 16.98 0.77
CA LEU A 61 -0.67 18.33 0.24
C LEU A 61 -0.16 19.32 1.30
N SER A 62 -0.70 19.23 2.51
CA SER A 62 -0.33 20.12 3.61
C SER A 62 1.09 19.88 4.13
N LYS A 63 1.53 18.63 4.24
CA LYS A 63 2.83 18.28 4.83
C LYS A 63 3.97 18.29 3.81
N TYR A 64 3.72 17.77 2.60
CA TYR A 64 4.77 17.51 1.62
C TYR A 64 4.62 18.35 0.35
N ARG A 65 3.55 19.16 0.22
CA ARG A 65 3.24 19.93 -0.99
C ARG A 65 3.10 19.07 -2.24
N ILE A 66 2.76 17.80 -2.06
CA ILE A 66 2.49 16.84 -3.13
C ILE A 66 0.98 16.74 -3.32
N ARG A 67 0.52 16.80 -4.57
CA ARG A 67 -0.88 16.54 -4.90
C ARG A 67 -1.05 15.09 -5.32
N VAL A 68 -1.93 14.37 -4.63
CA VAL A 68 -2.39 13.04 -5.01
C VAL A 68 -3.91 13.09 -5.18
N GLU A 69 -4.42 12.45 -6.22
CA GLU A 69 -5.83 12.45 -6.55
C GLU A 69 -6.43 11.06 -6.49
N ARG A 70 -7.74 10.99 -6.21
CA ARG A 70 -8.47 9.74 -6.24
C ARG A 70 -8.50 9.18 -7.65
N VAL A 71 -8.20 7.90 -7.79
CA VAL A 71 -8.31 7.16 -9.05
C VAL A 71 -9.50 6.22 -8.98
N LYS A 72 -10.27 6.14 -10.07
CA LYS A 72 -11.35 5.15 -10.20
C LYS A 72 -10.73 3.75 -10.21
N ALA A 73 -11.16 2.89 -9.29
CA ALA A 73 -10.68 1.52 -9.14
C ALA A 73 -11.66 0.48 -9.70
N ASP A 74 -12.96 0.79 -9.72
CA ASP A 74 -13.97 -0.02 -10.43
C ASP A 74 -15.09 0.84 -11.04
N GLU A 75 -15.96 0.21 -11.83
CA GLU A 75 -17.09 0.89 -12.47
C GLU A 75 -18.21 1.29 -11.51
N ARG A 76 -18.28 0.63 -10.36
CA ARG A 76 -19.31 0.81 -9.33
C ARG A 76 -18.97 1.94 -8.34
N GLY A 77 -17.94 2.73 -8.62
CA GLY A 77 -17.56 3.91 -7.82
C GLY A 77 -16.52 3.68 -6.73
N LEU A 78 -15.85 2.53 -6.69
CA LEU A 78 -14.68 2.33 -5.82
C LEU A 78 -13.57 3.27 -6.30
N GLN A 79 -12.95 3.97 -5.36
CA GLN A 79 -11.84 4.86 -5.64
C GLN A 79 -10.68 4.53 -4.73
N PHE A 80 -9.47 4.66 -5.26
CA PHE A 80 -8.24 4.50 -4.50
C PHE A 80 -7.48 5.81 -4.48
N VAL A 81 -6.75 6.08 -3.41
CA VAL A 81 -5.84 7.24 -3.32
C VAL A 81 -4.40 6.73 -3.33
N PRO A 82 -3.53 7.24 -4.22
CA PRO A 82 -2.11 6.93 -4.17
C PRO A 82 -1.52 7.21 -2.79
N LEU A 83 -0.90 6.20 -2.18
CA LEU A 83 -0.04 6.40 -1.02
C LEU A 83 1.31 6.90 -1.49
N ILE A 84 1.90 7.86 -0.78
CA ILE A 84 3.28 8.34 -1.04
C ILE A 84 4.30 7.80 -0.05
N GLN A 85 3.83 7.04 0.94
CA GLN A 85 4.62 6.36 1.96
C GLN A 85 3.89 5.06 2.30
N TRP A 86 4.65 3.99 2.53
CA TRP A 86 4.14 2.73 3.02
C TRP A 86 3.61 2.87 4.45
N TYR A 87 2.47 2.23 4.74
CA TYR A 87 1.93 2.13 6.08
C TYR A 87 1.85 0.67 6.52
N ASP A 88 2.25 0.36 7.75
CA ASP A 88 2.10 -0.98 8.32
C ASP A 88 0.67 -1.23 8.88
N SER A 89 -0.29 -0.36 8.54
CA SER A 89 -1.73 -0.52 8.81
C SER A 89 -2.32 -1.71 8.07
N THR A 90 -3.47 -2.23 8.51
CA THR A 90 -4.16 -3.34 7.83
C THR A 90 -4.35 -3.08 6.33
N HIS A 91 -3.94 -4.05 5.49
CA HIS A 91 -3.93 -3.88 4.04
C HIS A 91 -3.99 -5.22 3.30
N MET A 92 -4.40 -5.17 2.04
CA MET A 92 -4.23 -6.25 1.06
C MET A 92 -3.00 -6.00 0.21
N ALA A 93 -2.27 -7.07 -0.12
CA ALA A 93 -1.14 -6.98 -1.04
C ALA A 93 -1.01 -8.23 -1.90
N GLU A 94 -0.43 -8.07 -3.09
CA GLU A 94 0.07 -9.19 -3.88
C GLU A 94 1.22 -9.85 -3.12
N THR A 95 1.12 -11.17 -2.92
CA THR A 95 2.13 -11.93 -2.17
C THR A 95 3.50 -11.85 -2.83
N ASP A 96 3.56 -11.88 -4.16
CA ASP A 96 4.81 -11.80 -4.92
C ASP A 96 5.44 -10.40 -4.89
N TYR A 97 4.62 -9.34 -4.79
CA TYR A 97 5.13 -7.99 -4.57
C TYR A 97 5.92 -7.89 -3.25
N TYR A 98 5.40 -8.51 -2.19
CA TYR A 98 6.14 -8.61 -0.93
C TYR A 98 7.46 -9.36 -1.06
N ARG A 99 7.45 -10.52 -1.71
CA ARG A 99 8.64 -11.39 -1.84
C ARG A 99 9.72 -10.76 -2.70
N ARG A 100 9.35 -10.15 -3.84
CA ARG A 100 10.28 -9.73 -4.89
C ARG A 100 10.61 -8.24 -4.85
N PHE A 101 9.70 -7.40 -4.37
CA PHE A 101 9.90 -5.95 -4.31
C PHE A 101 10.24 -5.50 -2.89
N VAL A 102 9.34 -5.70 -1.92
CA VAL A 102 9.49 -5.20 -0.54
C VAL A 102 10.68 -5.87 0.17
N PHE A 103 10.72 -7.20 0.18
CA PHE A 103 11.82 -8.00 0.75
C PHE A 103 12.83 -8.47 -0.31
N GLY A 104 12.77 -7.84 -1.48
CA GLY A 104 13.58 -8.20 -2.63
C GLY A 104 15.07 -7.87 -2.51
N PRO A 105 15.83 -8.02 -3.61
CA PRO A 105 17.28 -7.84 -3.64
C PRO A 105 17.76 -6.45 -3.22
N ARG A 106 16.91 -5.43 -3.35
CA ARG A 106 17.20 -4.05 -2.90
C ARG A 106 17.44 -3.96 -1.38
N ARG A 107 17.02 -4.98 -0.60
CA ARG A 107 17.22 -5.07 0.86
C ARG A 107 16.85 -3.79 1.62
N LEU A 108 15.82 -3.09 1.15
CA LEU A 108 15.35 -1.85 1.77
C LEU A 108 14.92 -2.10 3.22
N VAL A 109 14.40 -3.30 3.52
CA VAL A 109 14.04 -3.72 4.87
C VAL A 109 15.09 -4.68 5.41
N VAL A 110 15.97 -4.18 6.29
CA VAL A 110 16.94 -5.00 7.03
C VAL A 110 16.28 -5.75 8.19
N ARG A 111 16.92 -6.82 8.69
CA ARG A 111 16.41 -7.59 9.84
C ARG A 111 16.25 -6.66 11.05
N GLY A 112 15.05 -6.60 11.62
CA GLY A 112 14.72 -5.73 12.75
C GLY A 112 14.26 -4.32 12.37
N GLY A 113 14.32 -3.93 11.10
CA GLY A 113 13.75 -2.67 10.62
C GLY A 113 12.27 -2.80 10.29
N PHE A 114 11.48 -1.76 10.61
CA PHE A 114 10.10 -1.65 10.16
C PHE A 114 10.07 -1.32 8.65
N ILE A 115 9.06 -1.86 7.96
CA ILE A 115 8.87 -1.61 6.52
C ILE A 115 8.52 -0.14 6.33
N GLU A 116 7.59 0.38 7.14
CA GLU A 116 7.18 1.79 7.13
C GLU A 116 8.36 2.76 7.29
N ASP A 117 9.31 2.46 8.17
CA ASP A 117 10.47 3.32 8.39
C ASP A 117 11.44 3.28 7.21
N LYS A 118 11.81 2.10 6.72
CA LYS A 118 12.88 2.01 5.72
C LYS A 118 12.34 2.16 4.30
N PHE A 119 11.38 1.31 3.96
CA PHE A 119 10.77 1.32 2.63
C PHE A 119 9.86 2.53 2.45
N GLY A 120 9.08 2.90 3.48
CA GLY A 120 8.22 4.08 3.39
C GLY A 120 8.99 5.40 3.24
N GLN A 121 10.11 5.59 3.97
CA GLN A 121 10.94 6.79 3.79
C GLN A 121 11.62 6.83 2.42
N ALA A 122 12.13 5.68 1.93
CA ALA A 122 12.73 5.60 0.60
C ALA A 122 11.72 5.94 -0.51
N MET A 123 10.52 5.38 -0.42
CA MET A 123 9.41 5.67 -1.33
C MET A 123 9.04 7.15 -1.34
N LEU A 124 8.93 7.77 -0.16
CA LEU A 124 8.61 9.20 -0.05
C LEU A 124 9.70 10.07 -0.67
N ALA A 125 10.98 9.76 -0.42
CA ALA A 125 12.10 10.51 -0.99
C ALA A 125 12.09 10.42 -2.53
N ASP A 126 11.89 9.22 -3.07
CA ASP A 126 11.85 8.96 -4.50
C ASP A 126 10.68 9.68 -5.20
N ILE A 127 9.48 9.67 -4.60
CA ILE A 127 8.32 10.41 -5.11
C ILE A 127 8.54 11.93 -5.04
N ARG A 128 9.23 12.43 -4.01
CA ARG A 128 9.57 13.86 -3.92
C ARG A 128 10.56 14.29 -5.00
N GLU A 129 11.48 13.41 -5.37
CA GLU A 129 12.50 13.68 -6.37
C GLU A 129 11.94 13.59 -7.80
N ARG A 130 11.24 12.50 -8.12
CA ARG A 130 10.80 12.20 -9.50
C ARG A 130 9.35 12.57 -9.80
N GLY A 131 8.57 12.90 -8.77
CA GLY A 131 7.15 13.20 -8.87
C GLY A 131 6.25 11.96 -8.85
N VAL A 132 4.98 12.16 -8.49
CA VAL A 132 3.99 11.09 -8.29
C VAL A 132 3.74 10.30 -9.57
N SER A 133 3.52 10.97 -10.71
CA SER A 133 3.20 10.30 -11.99
C SER A 133 4.32 9.38 -12.48
N THR A 134 5.57 9.68 -12.13
CA THR A 134 6.75 8.95 -12.59
C THR A 134 7.11 7.81 -11.64
N ALA A 135 7.20 8.09 -10.33
CA ALA A 135 7.69 7.13 -9.34
C ALA A 135 6.59 6.20 -8.80
N HIS A 136 5.39 6.73 -8.52
CA HIS A 136 4.33 5.96 -7.86
C HIS A 136 3.92 4.66 -8.59
N PRO A 137 3.83 4.61 -9.93
CA PRO A 137 3.48 3.38 -10.65
C PRO A 137 4.41 2.20 -10.36
N GLU A 138 5.68 2.43 -9.98
CA GLU A 138 6.62 1.36 -9.62
C GLU A 138 6.29 0.73 -8.26
N TYR A 139 5.67 1.49 -7.35
CA TYR A 139 5.27 1.01 -6.03
C TYR A 139 3.86 0.39 -6.04
N GLY A 140 2.92 0.98 -6.78
CA GLY A 140 1.56 0.45 -6.90
C GLY A 140 0.81 0.37 -5.55
N THR A 141 1.11 1.28 -4.62
CA THR A 141 0.54 1.31 -3.26
C THR A 141 -0.55 2.36 -3.16
N PHE A 142 -1.74 1.95 -2.71
CA PHE A 142 -2.90 2.81 -2.59
C PHE A 142 -3.60 2.62 -1.24
N ILE A 143 -4.57 3.47 -0.97
CA ILE A 143 -5.55 3.27 0.09
C ILE A 143 -6.97 3.33 -0.48
N ALA A 144 -7.85 2.46 0.02
CA ALA A 144 -9.27 2.43 -0.33
C ALA A 144 -10.08 3.54 0.35
#